data_AF-A0A208ZJA1-F1
#
_entry.id   AF-A0A208ZJA1-F1
#
_cell.length_a   1.000
_cell.length_b   1.000
_cell.length_c   1.000
_cell.angle_alpha   90.00
_cell.angle_beta   90.00
_cell.angle_gamma   90.00
#
_symmetry.space_group_name_H-M   'P 1'
#
loop_
_entity.id
_entity.type
_entity.pdbx_description
1 polymer ?
#
loop_
_entity_poly.entity_id
_entity_poly.type
_entity_poly.pdbx_seq_one_letter_code
_entity_poly.pdbx_strand_id
1 'polypeptide(L)'
;MRSLIFTFRNTLLFIFALTFSHFTLAAGFTGIESTVNNFYKAYLSDNSANNEVLISKYVSNELMRSINDSTMCNYDSDNSVSAAELENKCSQKHECKQYKGNYICDWYGVWVESDVNYFTKSQDVYPSWKSNIKTSIISQNSKESLVGVILGAGADPKVKLIVTLKQENDGWKIISITE
;
A
#
# COMPACT_ATOMS: atom_id res chain seq x y z
N MET A 1 60.80 30.71 14.13
CA MET A 1 59.62 30.51 13.26
C MET A 1 59.29 29.02 13.12
N ARG A 2 58.75 28.36 14.16
CA ARG A 2 58.30 26.96 14.08
C ARG A 2 57.01 26.65 14.88
N SER A 3 56.41 27.66 15.51
CA SER A 3 55.32 27.46 16.49
C SER A 3 53.93 27.90 16.01
N LEU A 4 53.81 28.65 14.91
CA LEU A 4 52.50 29.14 14.41
C LEU A 4 51.84 28.25 13.35
N ILE A 5 52.60 27.36 12.71
CA ILE A 5 52.08 26.49 11.63
C ILE A 5 51.39 25.25 12.20
N PHE A 6 51.74 24.84 13.43
CA PHE A 6 51.18 23.62 14.04
C PHE A 6 49.80 23.85 14.65
N THR A 7 49.52 25.05 15.17
CA THR A 7 48.23 25.42 15.76
C THR A 7 47.14 25.58 14.71
N PHE A 8 47.44 26.18 13.55
CA PHE A 8 46.46 26.34 12.46
C PHE A 8 46.01 25.02 11.82
N ARG A 9 46.87 23.99 11.85
CA ARG A 9 46.60 22.70 11.22
C ARG A 9 45.70 21.80 12.07
N ASN A 10 45.77 21.93 13.40
CA ASN A 10 44.92 21.16 14.32
C ASN A 10 43.51 21.76 14.48
N THR A 11 43.34 23.08 14.36
CA THR A 11 42.00 23.70 14.48
C THR A 11 41.13 23.44 13.24
N LEU A 12 41.74 23.28 12.06
CA LEU A 12 41.00 23.00 10.82
C LEU A 12 40.42 21.58 10.79
N LEU A 13 41.06 20.61 11.46
CA LEU A 13 40.61 19.22 11.52
C LEU A 13 39.40 19.01 12.46
N PHE A 14 39.25 19.84 13.50
CA PHE A 14 38.09 19.76 14.41
C PHE A 14 36.81 20.34 13.80
N ILE A 15 36.91 21.30 12.88
CA ILE A 15 35.74 21.90 12.21
C ILE A 15 35.18 20.96 11.13
N PHE A 16 36.02 20.12 10.50
CA PHE A 16 35.59 19.14 9.50
C PHE A 16 34.88 17.91 10.09
N ALA A 17 35.02 17.66 11.39
CA ALA A 17 34.41 16.52 12.07
C ALA A 17 32.96 16.77 12.54
N LEU A 18 32.47 18.01 12.49
CA LEU A 18 31.14 18.38 13.01
C LEU A 18 30.07 18.54 11.91
N THR A 19 30.38 18.30 10.63
CA THR A 19 29.45 18.53 9.52
C THR A 19 28.70 17.28 9.03
N PHE A 20 28.83 16.12 9.69
CA PHE A 20 28.22 14.85 9.22
C PHE A 20 27.06 14.33 10.08
N SER A 21 26.47 15.13 10.96
CA SER A 21 25.43 14.67 11.90
C SER A 21 23.99 14.89 11.44
N HIS A 22 23.71 15.35 10.21
CA HIS A 22 22.37 15.81 9.86
C HIS A 22 21.77 15.27 8.55
N PHE A 23 21.97 14.01 8.15
CA PHE A 23 21.14 13.44 7.06
C PHE A 23 20.93 11.92 7.20
N THR A 24 19.98 11.50 8.05
CA THR A 24 19.45 10.13 8.06
C THR A 24 17.93 10.07 8.17
N LEU A 25 17.20 11.08 7.67
CA LEU A 25 15.73 11.04 7.63
C LEU A 25 15.16 10.59 6.27
N ALA A 26 15.90 10.66 5.16
CA ALA A 26 15.35 10.46 3.81
C ALA A 26 15.13 8.98 3.43
N ALA A 27 15.91 8.06 3.98
CA ALA A 27 15.86 6.64 3.60
C ALA A 27 14.53 5.96 3.96
N GLY A 28 13.87 6.40 5.05
CA GLY A 28 12.58 5.86 5.49
C GLY A 28 11.43 6.26 4.56
N PHE A 29 11.41 7.51 4.08
CA PHE A 29 10.37 8.01 3.18
C PHE A 29 10.45 7.33 1.80
N THR A 30 11.65 7.23 1.22
CA THR A 30 11.83 6.57 -0.08
C THR A 30 11.46 5.08 -0.06
N GLY A 31 11.65 4.42 1.10
CA GLY A 31 11.28 3.02 1.28
C GLY A 31 9.78 2.78 1.14
N ILE A 32 8.94 3.62 1.74
CA ILE A 32 7.48 3.43 1.75
C ILE A 32 6.85 3.69 0.38
N GLU A 33 7.22 4.78 -0.28
CA GLU A 33 6.77 5.03 -1.65
C GLU A 33 7.20 3.91 -2.58
N SER A 34 8.43 3.42 -2.43
CA SER A 34 8.91 2.28 -3.21
C SER A 34 8.11 1.01 -2.92
N THR A 35 7.70 0.75 -1.68
CA THR A 35 6.84 -0.40 -1.32
C THR A 35 5.51 -0.34 -2.07
N VAL A 36 4.82 0.81 -2.04
CA VAL A 36 3.54 0.99 -2.74
C VAL A 36 3.73 0.93 -4.26
N ASN A 37 4.75 1.59 -4.79
CA ASN A 37 5.04 1.58 -6.22
C ASN A 37 5.35 0.16 -6.72
N ASN A 38 6.15 -0.59 -5.98
CA ASN A 38 6.51 -1.97 -6.30
C ASN A 38 5.31 -2.92 -6.21
N PHE A 39 4.43 -2.71 -5.22
CA PHE A 39 3.16 -3.44 -5.15
C PHE A 39 2.35 -3.25 -6.43
N TYR A 40 2.03 -2.01 -6.81
CA TYR A 40 1.21 -1.76 -8.01
C TYR A 40 1.88 -2.20 -9.31
N LYS A 41 3.19 -1.99 -9.46
CA LYS A 41 3.94 -2.48 -10.63
C LYS A 41 3.82 -3.99 -10.78
N ALA A 42 3.97 -4.72 -9.69
CA ALA A 42 3.91 -6.17 -9.71
C ALA A 42 2.46 -6.65 -9.89
N TYR A 43 1.51 -6.05 -9.16
CA TYR A 43 0.09 -6.40 -9.18
C TYR A 43 -0.55 -6.18 -10.55
N LEU A 44 -0.19 -5.10 -11.25
CA LEU A 44 -0.71 -4.77 -12.57
C LEU A 44 0.07 -5.42 -13.73
N SER A 45 1.09 -6.23 -13.43
CA SER A 45 1.88 -6.91 -14.47
C SER A 45 1.15 -8.13 -15.04
N ASP A 46 1.38 -8.44 -16.31
CA ASP A 46 0.72 -9.53 -17.04
C ASP A 46 1.11 -10.95 -16.58
N ASN A 47 2.09 -11.09 -15.66
CA ASN A 47 2.62 -12.37 -15.17
C ASN A 47 2.09 -12.72 -13.77
N SER A 48 0.82 -12.46 -13.50
CA SER A 48 0.15 -12.59 -12.20
C SER A 48 0.00 -14.04 -11.68
N ALA A 49 0.73 -15.01 -12.24
CA ALA A 49 0.63 -16.44 -11.97
C ALA A 49 0.86 -16.83 -10.48
N ASN A 50 1.36 -15.90 -9.66
CA ASN A 50 1.49 -16.05 -8.20
C ASN A 50 0.97 -14.79 -7.45
N ASN A 51 -0.22 -14.32 -7.79
CA ASN A 51 -0.85 -13.18 -7.10
C ASN A 51 -0.88 -13.32 -5.58
N GLU A 52 -1.08 -14.53 -5.04
CA GLU A 52 -1.13 -14.75 -3.59
C GLU A 52 0.22 -14.47 -2.89
N VAL A 53 1.33 -14.98 -3.44
CA VAL A 53 2.68 -14.73 -2.90
C VAL A 53 3.04 -13.24 -3.00
N LEU A 54 2.61 -12.60 -4.09
CA LEU A 54 2.82 -11.17 -4.29
C LEU A 54 2.01 -10.34 -3.32
N ILE A 55 0.72 -10.62 -3.17
CA ILE A 55 -0.19 -9.90 -2.29
C ILE A 55 0.27 -10.07 -0.83
N SER A 56 0.56 -11.29 -0.38
CA SER A 56 1.05 -11.53 1.00
C SER A 56 2.37 -10.84 1.32
N LYS A 57 3.22 -10.56 0.30
CA LYS A 57 4.43 -9.78 0.50
C LYS A 57 4.14 -8.33 0.88
N TYR A 58 3.12 -7.70 0.32
CA TYR A 58 2.87 -6.26 0.48
C TYR A 58 1.64 -5.92 1.33
N VAL A 59 0.69 -6.83 1.47
CA VAL A 59 -0.62 -6.62 2.10
C VAL A 59 -0.66 -7.37 3.42
N SER A 60 -1.29 -6.78 4.45
CA SER A 60 -1.45 -7.44 5.74
C SER A 60 -2.40 -8.63 5.65
N ASN A 61 -2.19 -9.65 6.48
CA ASN A 61 -3.06 -10.82 6.53
C ASN A 61 -4.50 -10.45 6.93
N GLU A 62 -4.66 -9.44 7.79
CA GLU A 62 -5.97 -8.92 8.20
C GLU A 62 -6.72 -8.35 7.00
N LEU A 63 -6.07 -7.52 6.18
CA LEU A 63 -6.70 -6.97 4.98
C LEU A 63 -7.02 -8.06 3.95
N MET A 64 -6.10 -9.01 3.72
CA MET A 64 -6.37 -10.15 2.83
C MET A 64 -7.60 -10.94 3.28
N ARG A 65 -7.74 -11.19 4.58
CA ARG A 65 -8.91 -11.88 5.14
C ARG A 65 -10.19 -11.12 4.86
N SER A 66 -10.23 -9.81 5.09
CA SER A 66 -11.42 -8.99 4.81
C SER A 66 -11.82 -9.03 3.33
N ILE A 67 -10.85 -8.93 2.42
CA ILE A 67 -11.10 -8.97 0.97
C ILE A 67 -11.61 -10.36 0.56
N ASN A 68 -10.96 -11.43 1.02
CA ASN A 68 -11.32 -12.80 0.67
C ASN A 68 -12.71 -13.16 1.20
N ASP A 69 -12.99 -12.87 2.47
CA ASP A 69 -14.28 -13.17 3.09
C ASP A 69 -15.41 -12.36 2.41
N SER A 70 -15.17 -11.09 2.09
CA SER A 70 -16.11 -10.30 1.29
C SER A 70 -16.33 -10.87 -0.10
N THR A 71 -15.27 -11.34 -0.77
CA THR A 71 -15.35 -11.87 -2.13
C THR A 71 -16.17 -13.17 -2.14
N MET A 72 -15.93 -14.05 -1.16
CA MET A 72 -16.68 -15.30 -1.01
C MET A 72 -18.18 -15.08 -0.80
N CYS A 73 -18.56 -13.98 -0.14
CA CYS A 73 -19.97 -13.70 0.16
C CYS A 73 -20.68 -12.83 -0.88
N ASN A 74 -19.94 -12.14 -1.76
CA ASN A 74 -20.51 -11.28 -2.80
C ASN A 74 -20.60 -11.96 -4.18
N TYR A 75 -19.72 -12.92 -4.47
CA TYR A 75 -19.72 -13.64 -5.75
C TYR A 75 -20.22 -15.08 -5.57
N ASP A 76 -20.82 -15.65 -6.61
CA ASP A 76 -21.21 -17.08 -6.63
C ASP A 76 -19.99 -17.92 -6.24
N SER A 77 -19.99 -18.41 -5.01
CA SER A 77 -18.83 -19.04 -4.40
C SER A 77 -18.37 -20.22 -5.23
N ASP A 78 -17.06 -20.32 -5.47
CA ASP A 78 -16.47 -21.56 -5.98
C ASP A 78 -16.81 -22.71 -5.01
N ASN A 79 -17.08 -23.90 -5.56
CA ASN A 79 -17.48 -25.10 -4.82
C ASN A 79 -16.37 -25.65 -3.88
N SER A 80 -15.27 -24.91 -3.71
CA SER A 80 -14.12 -25.26 -2.88
C SER A 80 -14.38 -25.12 -1.38
N VAL A 81 -15.45 -24.42 -0.97
CA VAL A 81 -15.85 -24.28 0.43
C VAL A 81 -17.21 -24.94 0.63
N SER A 82 -17.39 -25.65 1.75
CA SER A 82 -18.66 -26.30 2.03
C SER A 82 -19.78 -25.26 2.14
N ALA A 83 -20.95 -25.55 1.55
CA ALA A 83 -22.08 -24.63 1.55
C ALA A 83 -22.48 -24.16 2.95
N ALA A 84 -22.37 -25.04 3.96
CA ALA A 84 -22.70 -24.72 5.36
C ALA A 84 -21.68 -23.76 6.01
N GLU A 85 -20.39 -23.90 5.72
CA GLU A 85 -19.36 -22.99 6.25
C GLU A 85 -19.48 -21.60 5.61
N LEU A 86 -19.76 -21.56 4.31
CA LEU A 86 -20.03 -20.33 3.58
C LEU A 86 -21.30 -19.65 4.07
N GLU A 87 -22.40 -20.38 4.23
CA GLU A 87 -23.66 -19.85 4.74
C GLU A 87 -23.48 -19.25 6.14
N ASN A 88 -22.77 -19.95 7.03
CA ASN A 88 -22.49 -19.43 8.37
C ASN A 88 -21.63 -18.15 8.33
N LYS A 89 -20.66 -18.06 7.42
CA LYS A 89 -19.82 -16.86 7.28
C LYS A 89 -20.62 -15.69 6.70
N CYS A 90 -21.35 -15.91 5.61
CA CYS A 90 -22.05 -14.86 4.87
C CYS A 90 -23.38 -14.43 5.51
N SER A 91 -23.93 -15.22 6.45
CA SER A 91 -25.09 -14.84 7.26
C SER A 91 -24.72 -13.92 8.44
N GLN A 92 -23.44 -13.73 8.74
CA GLN A 92 -23.02 -12.75 9.72
C GLN A 92 -23.50 -11.36 9.31
N LYS A 93 -24.02 -10.58 10.27
CA LYS A 93 -24.52 -9.25 9.98
C LYS A 93 -23.35 -8.28 9.86
N HIS A 94 -23.16 -7.76 8.65
CA HIS A 94 -22.21 -6.68 8.36
C HIS A 94 -22.93 -5.34 8.23
N GLU A 95 -22.26 -4.25 8.61
CA GLU A 95 -22.76 -2.90 8.30
C GLU A 95 -22.51 -2.62 6.82
N CYS A 96 -23.56 -2.30 6.07
CA CYS A 96 -23.45 -2.00 4.64
C CYS A 96 -24.11 -0.66 4.31
N LYS A 97 -23.55 0.05 3.33
CA LYS A 97 -24.12 1.31 2.82
C LYS A 97 -23.93 1.43 1.32
N GLN A 98 -24.82 2.18 0.67
CA GLN A 98 -24.72 2.47 -0.75
C GLN A 98 -23.53 3.40 -1.01
N TYR A 99 -22.75 3.09 -2.05
CA TYR A 99 -21.59 3.87 -2.46
C TYR A 99 -21.44 3.81 -3.98
N LYS A 100 -21.54 4.95 -4.66
CA LYS A 100 -21.36 5.10 -6.12
C LYS A 100 -22.18 4.13 -7.00
N GLY A 101 -23.36 3.72 -6.53
CA GLY A 101 -24.22 2.78 -7.26
C GLY A 101 -24.02 1.31 -6.87
N ASN A 102 -22.97 1.01 -6.10
CA ASN A 102 -22.68 -0.30 -5.50
C ASN A 102 -23.00 -0.28 -4.00
N TYR A 103 -22.67 -1.37 -3.31
CA TYR A 103 -22.67 -1.46 -1.85
C TYR A 103 -21.24 -1.61 -1.32
N ILE A 104 -20.95 -0.94 -0.21
CA ILE A 104 -19.74 -1.21 0.59
C ILE A 104 -20.18 -1.77 1.93
N CYS A 105 -19.51 -2.84 2.37
CA CYS A 105 -19.77 -3.48 3.65
C CYS A 105 -18.51 -3.48 4.52
N ASP A 106 -18.68 -3.37 5.83
CA ASP A 106 -17.59 -3.48 6.80
C ASP A 106 -17.23 -4.94 7.04
N TRP A 107 -16.01 -5.29 6.68
CA TRP A 107 -15.38 -6.58 6.91
C TRP A 107 -14.21 -6.38 7.87
N TYR A 108 -14.49 -6.55 9.16
CA TYR A 108 -13.48 -6.46 10.23
C TYR A 108 -12.79 -5.07 10.30
N GLY A 109 -13.55 -3.99 10.11
CA GLY A 109 -13.01 -2.62 10.06
C GLY A 109 -12.52 -2.17 8.68
N VAL A 110 -12.63 -3.02 7.66
CA VAL A 110 -12.30 -2.70 6.27
C VAL A 110 -13.58 -2.60 5.44
N TRP A 111 -13.83 -1.43 4.86
CA TRP A 111 -14.93 -1.23 3.92
C TRP A 111 -14.56 -1.79 2.55
N VAL A 112 -15.25 -2.85 2.14
CA VAL A 112 -15.04 -3.53 0.84
C VAL A 112 -16.25 -3.26 -0.04
N GLU A 113 -15.99 -2.72 -1.24
CA GLU A 113 -17.00 -2.47 -2.27
C GLU A 113 -17.30 -3.75 -3.04
N SER A 114 -18.58 -4.02 -3.30
CA SER A 114 -19.01 -5.11 -4.17
C SER A 114 -18.66 -4.82 -5.62
N ASP A 115 -18.51 -5.87 -6.42
CA ASP A 115 -18.45 -5.79 -7.89
C ASP A 115 -17.30 -4.96 -8.47
N VAL A 116 -16.28 -4.63 -7.68
CA VAL A 116 -15.06 -3.94 -8.13
C VAL A 116 -13.82 -4.57 -7.49
N ASN A 117 -12.67 -4.39 -8.14
CA ASN A 117 -11.40 -4.82 -7.57
C ASN A 117 -11.00 -3.93 -6.38
N TYR A 118 -10.68 -4.54 -5.22
CA TYR A 118 -10.33 -3.78 -4.03
C TYR A 118 -9.10 -2.88 -4.19
N PHE A 119 -8.08 -3.34 -4.92
CA PHE A 119 -6.79 -2.65 -5.05
C PHE A 119 -6.80 -1.53 -6.08
N THR A 120 -7.66 -1.62 -7.10
CA THR A 120 -7.78 -0.57 -8.13
C THR A 120 -9.07 0.25 -8.04
N LYS A 121 -10.02 -0.17 -7.20
CA LYS A 121 -11.38 0.42 -7.07
C LYS A 121 -12.09 0.53 -8.42
N SER A 122 -11.91 -0.47 -9.27
CA SER A 122 -12.46 -0.49 -10.62
C SER A 122 -12.76 -1.91 -11.09
N GLN A 123 -13.68 -2.02 -12.05
CA GLN A 123 -13.99 -3.27 -12.77
C GLN A 123 -12.95 -3.59 -13.84
N ASP A 124 -12.32 -2.56 -14.41
CA ASP A 124 -11.39 -2.68 -15.51
C ASP A 124 -9.96 -2.34 -15.08
N VAL A 125 -9.00 -2.85 -15.85
CA VAL A 125 -7.59 -2.45 -15.76
C VAL A 125 -7.16 -1.91 -17.13
N TYR A 126 -6.66 -0.68 -17.14
CA TYR A 126 -6.29 0.01 -18.36
C TYR A 126 -4.78 -0.09 -18.66
N PRO A 127 -4.35 -0.15 -19.93
CA PRO A 127 -2.93 -0.25 -20.29
C PRO A 127 -2.06 0.87 -19.69
N SER A 128 -2.57 2.10 -19.62
CA SER A 128 -1.80 3.20 -19.02
C SER A 128 -1.51 3.00 -17.53
N TRP A 129 -2.33 2.23 -16.80
CA TRP A 129 -2.13 2.00 -15.36
C TRP A 129 -0.86 1.18 -15.10
N LYS A 130 -0.52 0.27 -16.02
CA LYS A 130 0.70 -0.55 -15.94
C LYS A 130 1.98 0.26 -16.05
N SER A 131 1.94 1.34 -16.84
CA SER A 131 3.10 2.18 -17.16
C SER A 131 3.14 3.52 -16.43
N ASN A 132 2.02 3.96 -15.85
CA ASN A 132 1.88 5.27 -15.21
C ASN A 132 1.34 5.11 -13.79
N ILE A 133 2.26 4.83 -12.87
CA ILE A 133 2.00 4.76 -11.43
C ILE A 133 2.79 5.88 -10.77
N LYS A 134 2.09 6.83 -10.17
CA LYS A 134 2.72 7.89 -9.36
C LYS A 134 2.37 7.67 -7.90
N THR A 135 3.37 7.79 -7.04
CA THR A 135 3.19 7.76 -5.58
C THR A 135 3.60 9.09 -4.99
N SER A 136 3.03 9.43 -3.84
CA SER A 136 3.46 10.57 -3.03
C SER A 136 3.08 10.34 -1.58
N ILE A 137 4.00 10.58 -0.65
CA ILE A 137 3.68 10.51 0.79
C ILE A 137 2.75 11.66 1.15
N ILE A 138 1.60 11.33 1.74
CA ILE A 138 0.63 12.29 2.28
C ILE A 138 1.00 12.60 3.74
N SER A 139 1.21 11.55 4.54
CA SER A 139 1.66 11.66 5.93
C SER A 139 2.40 10.38 6.35
N GLN A 140 3.26 10.50 7.36
CA GLN A 140 3.99 9.37 7.90
C GLN A 140 4.39 9.63 9.36
N ASN A 141 4.35 8.56 10.15
CA ASN A 141 5.03 8.45 11.44
C ASN A 141 5.75 7.10 11.55
N SER A 142 6.21 6.72 12.74
CA SER A 142 6.96 5.47 12.95
C SER A 142 6.12 4.19 12.88
N LYS A 143 4.79 4.30 12.91
CA LYS A 143 3.86 3.17 12.94
C LYS A 143 2.96 3.10 11.70
N GLU A 144 2.64 4.24 11.11
CA GLU A 144 1.67 4.36 10.03
C GLU A 144 2.14 5.37 8.96
N SER A 145 1.78 5.11 7.72
CA SER A 145 1.99 6.02 6.59
C SER A 145 0.80 6.03 5.66
N LEU A 146 0.45 7.21 5.15
CA LEU A 146 -0.53 7.39 4.08
C LEU A 146 0.21 7.79 2.81
N VAL A 147 -0.03 7.05 1.74
CA VAL A 147 0.59 7.26 0.43
C VAL A 147 -0.51 7.48 -0.60
N GLY A 148 -0.48 8.63 -1.27
CA GLY A 148 -1.31 8.89 -2.43
C GLY A 148 -0.78 8.13 -3.63
N VAL A 149 -1.68 7.52 -4.41
CA VAL A 149 -1.38 6.81 -5.65
C VAL A 149 -2.23 7.37 -6.77
N ILE A 150 -1.62 7.61 -7.92
CA ILE A 150 -2.33 7.92 -9.16
C ILE A 150 -2.00 6.84 -10.18
N LEU A 151 -3.03 6.13 -10.63
CA LEU A 151 -2.96 5.17 -11.73
C LEU A 151 -3.46 5.82 -13.01
N GLY A 152 -2.70 5.66 -14.09
CA GLY A 152 -3.11 6.06 -15.44
C GLY A 152 -2.66 7.46 -15.87
N ALA A 153 -2.67 7.66 -17.18
CA ALA A 153 -2.30 8.90 -17.85
C ALA A 153 -2.96 8.99 -19.23
N GLY A 154 -2.97 10.17 -19.84
CA GLY A 154 -3.51 10.37 -21.18
C GLY A 154 -5.04 10.25 -21.22
N ALA A 155 -5.54 9.49 -22.21
CA ALA A 155 -6.97 9.32 -22.50
C ALA A 155 -7.66 8.23 -21.66
N ASP A 156 -6.89 7.31 -21.07
CA ASP A 156 -7.43 6.31 -20.16
C ASP A 156 -7.93 6.96 -18.86
N PRO A 157 -8.91 6.36 -18.17
CA PRO A 157 -9.35 6.80 -16.85
C PRO A 157 -8.19 6.89 -15.86
N LYS A 158 -8.23 7.90 -14.99
CA LYS A 158 -7.29 8.05 -13.88
C LYS A 158 -7.99 7.68 -12.58
N VAL A 159 -7.33 6.88 -11.77
CA VAL A 159 -7.79 6.58 -10.41
C VAL A 159 -6.82 7.21 -9.43
N LYS A 160 -7.37 7.87 -8.41
CA LYS A 160 -6.63 8.40 -7.28
C LYS A 160 -6.97 7.55 -6.07
N LEU A 161 -5.96 7.07 -5.39
CA LEU A 161 -6.10 6.20 -4.22
C LEU A 161 -5.28 6.75 -3.06
N ILE A 162 -5.72 6.45 -1.86
CA ILE A 162 -4.98 6.63 -0.62
C ILE A 162 -4.70 5.23 -0.08
N VAL A 163 -3.42 4.91 0.06
CA VAL A 163 -2.93 3.64 0.59
C VAL A 163 -2.43 3.88 2.00
N THR A 164 -3.05 3.22 2.98
CA THR A 164 -2.58 3.23 4.37
C THR A 164 -1.67 2.02 4.60
N LEU A 165 -0.47 2.30 5.10
CA LEU A 165 0.50 1.28 5.48
C LEU A 165 0.75 1.32 6.98
N LYS A 166 0.98 0.14 7.56
CA LYS A 166 1.41 -0.03 8.95
C LYS A 166 2.79 -0.69 8.99
N GLN A 167 3.64 -0.22 9.89
CA GLN A 167 4.92 -0.86 10.17
C GLN A 167 4.66 -2.14 10.98
N GLU A 168 5.02 -3.28 10.41
CA GLU A 168 5.04 -4.59 11.05
C GLU A 168 6.49 -5.08 11.21
N ASN A 169 6.69 -6.21 11.89
CA ASN A 169 8.01 -6.77 12.18
C ASN A 169 8.86 -6.96 10.91
N ASP A 170 8.22 -7.32 9.79
CA ASP A 170 8.86 -7.66 8.52
C ASP A 170 8.86 -6.51 7.50
N GLY A 171 8.41 -5.31 7.91
CA GLY A 171 8.35 -4.13 7.06
C GLY A 171 6.98 -3.47 7.01
N TRP A 172 6.81 -2.56 6.05
CA TRP A 172 5.54 -1.86 5.82
C TRP A 172 4.56 -2.75 5.08
N LYS A 173 3.35 -2.91 5.63
CA LYS A 173 2.24 -3.64 5.01
C LYS A 173 1.08 -2.71 4.72
N ILE A 174 0.46 -2.89 3.56
CA ILE A 174 -0.79 -2.22 3.20
C ILE A 174 -1.90 -2.80 4.09
N ILE A 175 -2.61 -1.91 4.78
CA ILE A 175 -3.72 -2.26 5.67
C ILE A 175 -5.07 -1.73 5.17
N SER A 176 -5.07 -0.73 4.27
CA SER A 176 -6.29 -0.20 3.66
C SER A 176 -5.98 0.54 2.35
N ILE A 177 -6.94 0.53 1.43
CA ILE A 177 -6.93 1.36 0.21
C ILE A 177 -8.31 2.00 0.06
N THR A 178 -8.32 3.34 -0.06
CA THR A 178 -9.53 4.14 -0.33
C THR A 178 -9.29 5.07 -1.52
N GLU A 179 -10.32 5.77 -1.98
CA GLU A 179 -10.21 6.85 -2.97
C GLU A 179 -10.09 8.23 -2.32
#